data_AF-A0A2R8A844-F1
#
_entry.id   AF-A0A2R8A844-F1
#
_cell.length_a   1.000
_cell.length_b   1.000
_cell.length_c   1.000
_cell.angle_alpha   90.00
_cell.angle_beta   90.00
_cell.angle_gamma   90.00
#
_symmetry.space_group_name_H-M   'P 1'
#
loop_
_entity.id
_entity.type
_entity.pdbx_description
1 polymer ?
#
loop_
_entity_poly.entity_id
_entity_poly.type
_entity_poly.pdbx_seq_one_letter_code
_entity_poly.pdbx_strand_id
1 'polypeptide(L)' 'MTVPSDKQNRLKEAAARALAEAEERKRNTPPLDLPTELGGRDGPEPIRFGDWEKKGITSDF' A
#
# COMPACT_ATOMS: atom_id res chain seq x y z
N MET A 1 8.50 26.30 -14.86
CA MET A 1 8.46 24.83 -14.98
C MET A 1 9.89 24.32 -14.87
N THR A 2 10.23 23.56 -13.84
CA THR A 2 11.58 23.00 -13.67
C THR A 2 11.75 21.79 -14.58
N VAL A 3 12.80 21.80 -15.38
CA VAL A 3 13.15 20.69 -16.28
C VAL A 3 13.68 19.55 -15.41
N PRO A 4 13.14 18.32 -15.51
CA PRO A 4 13.63 17.20 -14.72
C PRO A 4 15.05 16.84 -15.12
N SER A 5 15.90 16.53 -14.15
CA SER A 5 17.27 16.11 -14.39
C SER A 5 17.33 14.71 -15.01
N ASP A 6 18.44 14.37 -15.67
CA ASP A 6 18.64 13.03 -16.26
C ASP A 6 18.48 11.89 -15.24
N LYS A 7 18.82 12.15 -13.96
CA LYS A 7 18.56 11.19 -12.88
C LYS A 7 17.05 10.98 -12.68
N GLN A 8 16.27 12.07 -12.67
CA GLN A 8 14.83 11.98 -12.49
C GLN A 8 14.15 11.27 -13.67
N ASN A 9 14.62 11.50 -14.90
CA ASN A 9 14.09 10.82 -16.08
C ASN A 9 14.36 9.31 -16.02
N ARG A 10 15.59 8.89 -15.73
CA ARG A 10 15.94 7.47 -15.56
C ARG A 10 15.12 6.78 -14.45
N LEU A 11 14.87 7.48 -13.34
CA LEU A 11 14.04 6.95 -12.25
C LEU A 11 12.58 6.76 -12.69
N LYS A 12 12.02 7.72 -13.43
CA LYS A 12 10.64 7.61 -13.95
C LYS A 12 10.48 6.45 -14.93
N GLU A 13 11.44 6.28 -15.84
CA GLU A 13 11.45 5.16 -16.79
C GLU A 13 11.56 3.81 -16.09
N ALA A 14 12.46 3.71 -15.10
CA ALA A 14 12.60 2.50 -14.29
C ALA A 14 11.31 2.18 -13.50
N ALA A 15 10.68 3.19 -12.91
CA ALA A 15 9.42 3.05 -12.20
C ALA A 15 8.29 2.57 -13.14
N ALA A 16 8.18 3.16 -14.34
CA ALA A 16 7.18 2.76 -15.32
C ALA A 16 7.34 1.29 -15.73
N ARG A 17 8.58 0.83 -15.96
CA ARG A 17 8.86 -0.58 -16.27
C ARG A 17 8.49 -1.51 -15.11
N ALA A 18 8.90 -1.16 -13.88
CA ALA A 18 8.63 -1.98 -12.70
C ALA A 18 7.12 -2.14 -12.45
N LEU A 19 6.34 -1.06 -12.65
CA LEU A 19 4.88 -1.10 -12.55
C LEU A 19 4.25 -1.98 -13.63
N ALA A 20 4.70 -1.87 -14.89
CA ALA A 20 4.20 -2.70 -15.98
C ALA A 20 4.42 -4.20 -15.70
N GLU A 21 5.62 -4.57 -15.25
CA GLU A 21 5.92 -5.95 -14.85
C GLU A 21 5.09 -6.42 -13.66
N ALA A 22 4.88 -5.58 -12.65
CA ALA A 22 4.06 -5.92 -11.49
C ALA A 22 2.60 -6.17 -11.89
N GLU A 23 2.05 -5.35 -12.79
CA GLU A 23 0.70 -5.53 -13.34
C GLU A 23 0.59 -6.81 -14.18
N GLU A 24 1.60 -7.12 -14.99
CA GLU A 24 1.64 -8.40 -15.71
C GLU A 24 1.68 -9.60 -14.78
N ARG A 25 2.51 -9.57 -13.73
CA ARG A 25 2.54 -10.61 -12.70
C ARG A 25 1.18 -10.74 -12.01
N LYS A 26 0.55 -9.63 -11.66
CA LYS A 26 -0.77 -9.60 -11.01
C LYS A 26 -1.86 -10.19 -11.91
N ARG A 27 -1.87 -9.88 -13.21
CA ARG A 27 -2.81 -10.46 -14.18
C ARG A 27 -2.66 -11.97 -14.35
N ASN A 28 -1.42 -12.46 -14.29
CA ASN A 28 -1.10 -13.88 -14.46
C ASN A 28 -1.18 -14.70 -13.17
N THR A 29 -1.26 -14.03 -12.01
CA THR A 29 -1.35 -14.70 -10.72
C THR A 29 -2.81 -15.06 -10.43
N PRO A 30 -3.15 -16.35 -10.26
CA PRO A 30 -4.50 -16.74 -9.87
C PRO A 30 -4.84 -16.16 -8.49
N PRO A 31 -6.13 -15.89 -8.21
CA PRO A 31 -6.54 -15.42 -6.90
C PRO A 31 -6.12 -16.41 -5.81
N LEU A 32 -5.46 -15.90 -4.77
CA LEU A 32 -5.14 -16.69 -3.60
C LEU A 32 -6.41 -16.88 -2.77
N ASP A 33 -6.77 -18.13 -2.50
CA ASP A 33 -7.84 -18.47 -1.57
C ASP A 33 -7.30 -18.38 -0.13
N LEU A 34 -7.10 -17.15 0.34
CA LEU A 34 -6.67 -16.87 1.70
C LEU A 34 -7.90 -16.73 2.59
N PRO A 35 -7.90 -17.33 3.81
CA PRO A 35 -8.97 -17.10 4.76
C PRO A 35 -9.03 -15.60 5.09
N THR A 36 -10.25 -15.09 5.27
CA THR A 36 -10.44 -13.71 5.71
C THR A 36 -9.75 -13.50 7.05
N GLU A 37 -8.97 -12.42 7.16
CA GLU A 37 -8.42 -12.02 8.46
C GLU A 37 -9.59 -11.60 9.37
N LEU A 38 -9.76 -12.34 10.47
CA LEU A 38 -10.78 -12.07 11.48
C LEU A 38 -10.13 -11.39 12.68
N GLY A 39 -10.76 -10.35 13.23
CA GLY A 39 -10.28 -9.65 14.41
C GLY A 39 -9.45 -8.39 14.14
N GLY A 40 -9.23 -8.02 12.87
CA GLY A 40 -8.73 -6.69 12.52
C GLY A 40 -9.72 -5.59 12.93
N ARG A 41 -9.22 -4.44 13.39
CA ARG A 41 -10.07 -3.28 13.63
C ARG A 41 -10.56 -2.74 12.28
N ASP A 42 -11.87 -2.64 12.09
CA ASP A 42 -12.45 -1.92 10.97
C ASP A 42 -12.03 -0.45 11.00
N GLY A 43 -11.73 0.09 9.82
CA GLY A 43 -11.40 1.50 9.65
C GLY A 43 -9.90 1.79 9.54
N PRO A 44 -9.54 3.07 9.38
CA PRO A 44 -8.17 3.47 9.16
C PRO A 44 -7.26 3.11 10.34
N GLU A 45 -6.01 2.70 10.05
CA GLU A 45 -5.05 2.30 11.09
C GLU A 45 -4.94 3.37 12.19
N PRO A 46 -5.15 3.03 13.47
CA PRO A 46 -5.16 4.00 14.57
C PRO A 46 -3.82 4.75 14.68
N ILE A 47 -2.72 4.11 14.27
CA ILE A 47 -1.39 4.72 14.16
C ILE A 47 -1.37 5.93 13.22
N ARG A 48 -2.14 5.92 12.13
CA ARG A 48 -2.17 7.02 11.15
C ARG A 48 -3.09 8.18 11.56
N PHE A 49 -4.06 7.95 12.44
CA PHE A 49 -5.12 8.92 12.73
C PHE A 49 -5.29 9.27 14.21
N GLY A 50 -4.45 8.72 15.10
CA GLY A 50 -4.43 9.05 16.53
C GLY A 50 -5.61 8.51 17.33
N ASP A 51 -6.48 7.71 16.72
CA ASP A 51 -7.68 7.15 17.34
C ASP A 51 -7.38 5.77 17.95
N TRP A 52 -6.60 5.77 19.03
CA TRP A 52 -6.29 4.56 19.81
C TRP A 52 -7.43 4.15 20.75
N GLU A 53 -8.51 4.92 20.78
CA GLU A 53 -9.66 4.69 21.65
C GLU A 53 -10.75 3.92 20.91
N LYS A 54 -11.44 3.01 21.61
CA LYS A 54 -12.71 2.44 21.15
C LYS A 54 -13.64 2.33 22.34
N LYS A 55 -14.72 3.13 22.34
CA LYS A 55 -15.70 3.17 23.44
C LYS A 55 -15.08 3.49 24.81
N GLY A 56 -14.13 4.43 24.90
CA GLY A 56 -13.48 4.77 26.18
C GLY A 56 -12.33 3.87 26.59
N ILE A 57 -11.97 2.87 25.77
CA ILE A 57 -10.87 1.94 26.05
C ILE A 57 -9.72 2.23 25.08
N THR A 58 -8.60 2.70 25.61
CA THR A 58 -7.35 2.84 24.86
C THR A 58 -6.74 1.45 24.69
N SER A 59 -6.58 1.01 23.46
CA SER A 59 -5.95 -0.28 23.13
C SER A 59 -4.51 -0.02 22.71
N ASP A 60 -3.54 -0.65 23.36
CA ASP A 60 -2.16 -0.71 22.87
C ASP A 60 -1.86 -2.20 22.64
N PHE A 61 -1.49 -2.55 21.40
CA PHE A 61 -1.28 -3.90 20.85
C PHE A 61 -2.52 -4.74 20.50
#